data_AF-A0A662VR59-F1
#
_entry.id   AF-A0A662VR59-F1
#
_cell.length_a   1.000
_cell.length_b   1.000
_cell.length_c   1.000
_cell.angle_alpha   90.00
_cell.angle_beta   90.00
_cell.angle_gamma   90.00
#
_symmetry.space_group_name_H-M   'P 1'
#
loop_
_entity.id
_entity.type
_entity.pdbx_description
1 polymer ?
#
loop_
_entity_poly.entity_id
_entity_poly.type
_entity_poly.pdbx_seq_one_letter_code
_entity_poly.pdbx_strand_id
1 'polypeptide(L)'
;MNIPEDCKHKDKFEKDCCEIIWSGTIVEHDGCVTNSGCDLVTYDDERIFFIEIKGGNISSSDADKIIDQIEKCETWYGNFISHRKKSRLFIRCVNSKRRRLDPYARIKLKNARIRMYDCKRLLDLENL
;
A
#
# COMPACT_ATOMS: atom_id res chain seq x y z
N MET A 1 4.92 4.10 -17.40
CA MET A 1 4.56 2.89 -16.62
C MET A 1 3.53 2.14 -17.43
N ASN A 2 3.58 0.80 -17.47
CA ASN A 2 2.46 0.04 -18.02
C ASN A 2 1.41 -0.03 -16.92
N ILE A 3 0.27 0.62 -17.10
CA ILE A 3 -0.82 0.60 -16.13
C ILE A 3 -2.01 -0.01 -16.85
N PRO A 4 -2.70 -1.01 -16.24
CA PRO A 4 -3.87 -1.62 -16.86
C PRO A 4 -4.91 -0.59 -17.24
N GLU A 5 -5.59 -0.81 -18.38
CA GLU A 5 -6.60 0.13 -18.90
C GLU A 5 -7.79 0.34 -17.95
N ASP A 6 -8.04 -0.62 -17.06
CA ASP A 6 -9.11 -0.61 -16.06
C ASP A 6 -8.68 -0.03 -14.69
N CYS A 7 -7.40 0.30 -14.50
CA CYS A 7 -6.93 1.02 -13.32
C CYS A 7 -7.36 2.50 -13.33
N LYS A 8 -7.60 3.06 -12.15
CA LYS A 8 -7.84 4.50 -11.98
C LYS A 8 -6.56 5.21 -11.55
N HIS A 9 -6.36 6.39 -12.10
CA HIS A 9 -5.17 7.20 -11.83
C HIS A 9 -5.61 8.56 -11.29
N LYS A 10 -4.92 9.00 -10.23
CA LYS A 10 -5.24 10.25 -9.54
C LYS A 10 -3.94 10.91 -9.06
N ASP A 11 -4.03 12.19 -8.76
CA ASP A 11 -3.02 12.98 -8.04
C ASP A 11 -3.11 12.78 -6.53
N LYS A 12 -4.30 12.40 -6.02
CA LYS A 12 -4.56 12.07 -4.61
C LYS A 12 -5.50 10.89 -4.47
N PHE A 13 -5.40 10.18 -3.34
CA PHE A 13 -6.26 9.04 -3.08
C PHE A 13 -6.71 8.98 -1.63
N GLU A 14 -8.02 9.03 -1.39
CA GLU A 14 -8.61 8.85 -0.06
C GLU A 14 -9.29 7.48 0.06
N LYS A 15 -8.90 6.70 1.08
CA LYS A 15 -9.53 5.42 1.43
C LYS A 15 -9.70 5.26 2.93
N ASP A 16 -10.91 4.86 3.33
CA ASP A 16 -11.40 4.66 4.71
C ASP A 16 -11.28 5.88 5.65
N CYS A 17 -10.06 6.35 5.86
CA CYS A 17 -9.70 7.43 6.77
C CYS A 17 -8.43 8.20 6.39
N CYS A 18 -7.73 7.77 5.34
CA CYS A 18 -6.42 8.29 5.00
C CYS A 18 -6.43 8.80 3.57
N GLU A 19 -6.16 10.09 3.42
CA GLU A 19 -5.81 10.72 2.15
C GLU A 19 -4.30 10.57 1.93
N ILE A 20 -3.93 9.90 0.84
CA ILE A 20 -2.56 9.75 0.37
C ILE A 20 -2.29 10.85 -0.64
N ILE A 21 -1.21 11.60 -0.39
CA ILE A 21 -0.74 12.66 -1.27
C ILE A 21 0.65 12.30 -1.77
N TRP A 22 0.86 12.49 -3.07
CA TRP A 22 2.10 12.21 -3.77
C TRP A 22 2.19 13.09 -5.03
N SER A 23 3.37 13.66 -5.32
CA SER A 23 3.53 14.52 -6.51
C SER A 23 3.67 13.72 -7.81
N GLY A 24 3.96 12.42 -7.72
CA GLY A 24 4.00 11.51 -8.87
C GLY A 24 2.62 10.93 -9.21
N THR A 25 2.61 9.74 -9.79
CA THR A 25 1.35 9.06 -10.17
C THR A 25 0.86 8.18 -9.03
N ILE A 26 -0.43 8.23 -8.72
CA ILE A 26 -1.13 7.26 -7.87
C ILE A 26 -2.03 6.39 -8.75
N VAL A 27 -1.87 5.08 -8.63
CA VAL A 27 -2.67 4.06 -9.31
C VAL A 27 -3.48 3.29 -8.28
N GLU A 28 -4.79 3.41 -8.36
CA GLU A 28 -5.74 2.63 -7.59
C GLU A 28 -5.96 1.28 -8.28
N HIS A 29 -5.76 0.19 -7.53
CA HIS A 29 -5.68 -1.16 -8.07
C HIS A 29 -6.96 -1.98 -7.96
N ASP A 30 -8.08 -1.39 -7.52
CA ASP A 30 -9.38 -2.01 -7.20
C ASP A 30 -9.82 -3.11 -8.20
N GLY A 31 -9.29 -4.33 -8.04
CA GLY A 31 -9.49 -5.48 -8.93
C GLY A 31 -8.71 -5.48 -10.26
N CYS A 32 -7.97 -4.43 -10.59
CA CYS A 32 -7.48 -4.17 -11.95
C CYS A 32 -6.26 -5.01 -12.38
N VAL A 33 -5.38 -5.40 -11.44
CA VAL A 33 -4.21 -6.26 -11.75
C VAL A 33 -4.47 -7.71 -11.37
N THR A 34 -5.03 -7.93 -10.18
CA THR A 34 -5.57 -9.22 -9.77
C THR A 34 -6.72 -8.94 -8.80
N ASN A 35 -7.65 -9.88 -8.65
CA ASN A 35 -8.67 -9.87 -7.58
C ASN A 35 -8.07 -9.84 -6.15
N SER A 36 -6.73 -9.85 -6.02
CA SER A 36 -5.97 -9.94 -4.78
C SER A 36 -4.72 -9.05 -4.79
N GLY A 37 -4.76 -7.92 -5.49
CA GLY A 37 -3.66 -6.94 -5.51
C GLY A 37 -3.58 -6.12 -4.22
N CYS A 38 -2.50 -5.34 -4.10
CA CYS A 38 -2.41 -4.22 -3.17
C CYS A 38 -3.43 -3.14 -3.54
N ASP A 39 -3.84 -2.32 -2.57
CA ASP A 39 -4.81 -1.25 -2.80
C ASP A 39 -4.35 -0.18 -3.78
N LEU A 40 -3.08 0.20 -3.70
CA LEU A 40 -2.54 1.27 -4.53
C LEU A 40 -1.03 1.13 -4.76
N VAL A 41 -0.62 1.66 -5.90
CA VAL A 41 0.77 1.82 -6.28
C VAL A 41 1.03 3.28 -6.58
N THR A 42 2.05 3.87 -5.95
CA THR A 42 2.48 5.24 -6.24
C THR A 42 3.90 5.24 -6.75
N TYR A 43 4.22 6.08 -7.72
CA TYR A 43 5.55 6.11 -8.31
C TYR A 43 5.91 7.48 -8.91
N ASP A 44 7.20 7.73 -9.04
CA ASP A 44 7.81 8.80 -9.83
C ASP A 44 8.95 8.20 -10.68
N ASP A 45 9.96 8.97 -11.08
CA ASP A 45 11.10 8.43 -11.83
C ASP A 45 12.12 7.65 -10.95
N GLU A 46 12.13 7.88 -9.65
CA GLU A 46 13.13 7.32 -8.72
C GLU A 46 12.59 6.16 -7.89
N ARG A 47 11.32 6.22 -7.49
CA ARG A 47 10.71 5.43 -6.43
C ARG A 47 9.39 4.84 -6.86
N ILE A 48 9.07 3.71 -6.24
CA ILE A 48 7.75 3.11 -6.25
C ILE A 48 7.37 2.66 -4.84
N PHE A 49 6.13 2.91 -4.46
CA PHE A 49 5.51 2.38 -3.27
C PHE A 49 4.41 1.39 -3.63
N PHE A 50 4.47 0.20 -3.03
CA PHE A 50 3.39 -0.78 -3.01
C PHE A 50 2.68 -0.66 -1.67
N ILE A 51 1.41 -0.27 -1.70
CA ILE A 51 0.73 0.21 -0.50
C ILE A 51 -0.58 -0.56 -0.33
N GLU A 52 -0.76 -1.10 0.88
CA GLU A 52 -2.04 -1.66 1.33
C GLU A 52 -2.59 -0.80 2.46
N ILE A 53 -3.89 -0.45 2.41
CA ILE A 53 -4.56 0.36 3.42
C ILE A 53 -5.63 -0.47 4.11
N LYS A 54 -5.59 -0.53 5.44
CA LYS A 54 -6.62 -1.27 6.18
C LYS A 54 -7.05 -0.59 7.46
N GLY A 55 -8.37 -0.51 7.65
CA GLY A 55 -8.99 -0.15 8.92
C GLY A 55 -9.25 -1.35 9.86
N GLY A 56 -9.60 -1.03 11.11
CA GLY A 56 -10.03 -2.03 12.09
C GLY A 56 -8.90 -2.75 12.83
N ASN A 57 -9.23 -3.92 13.40
CA ASN A 57 -8.25 -4.77 14.08
C ASN A 57 -7.44 -5.54 13.03
N ILE A 58 -6.13 -5.62 13.25
CA ILE A 58 -5.21 -6.31 12.34
C ILE A 58 -4.72 -7.57 13.01
N SER A 59 -5.19 -8.71 12.50
CA SER A 59 -4.80 -10.04 12.95
C SER A 59 -3.53 -10.54 12.25
N SER A 60 -2.97 -11.64 12.74
CA SER A 60 -1.86 -12.34 12.07
C SER A 60 -2.22 -12.82 10.66
N SER A 61 -3.48 -13.21 10.43
CA SER A 61 -3.96 -13.62 9.10
C SER A 61 -4.13 -12.43 8.16
N ASP A 62 -4.51 -11.25 8.68
CA ASP A 62 -4.52 -10.03 7.88
C ASP A 62 -3.11 -9.67 7.40
N ALA A 63 -2.09 -9.85 8.25
CA ALA A 63 -0.71 -9.64 7.84
C ALA A 63 -0.28 -10.56 6.68
N ASP A 64 -0.69 -11.84 6.69
CA ASP A 64 -0.39 -12.75 5.57
C ASP A 64 -1.02 -12.27 4.26
N LYS A 65 -2.26 -11.78 4.32
CA LYS A 65 -2.95 -11.21 3.15
C LYS A 65 -2.26 -9.96 2.64
N ILE A 66 -1.91 -9.02 3.53
CA ILE A 66 -1.20 -7.80 3.18
C ILE A 66 0.12 -8.13 2.47
N ILE A 67 0.87 -9.12 2.98
CA ILE A 67 2.13 -9.57 2.37
C ILE A 67 1.88 -10.12 0.96
N ASP A 68 0.95 -11.06 0.81
CA ASP A 68 0.59 -11.66 -0.47
C ASP A 68 0.13 -10.62 -1.51
N GLN A 69 -0.71 -9.67 -1.11
CA GLN A 69 -1.20 -8.58 -1.96
C GLN A 69 -0.07 -7.68 -2.48
N ILE A 70 0.85 -7.28 -1.60
CA ILE A 70 2.01 -6.46 -1.96
C ILE A 70 2.97 -7.24 -2.87
N GLU A 71 3.22 -8.52 -2.59
CA GLU A 71 4.11 -9.36 -3.41
C GLU A 71 3.56 -9.59 -4.82
N LYS A 72 2.23 -9.73 -4.96
CA LYS A 72 1.56 -9.81 -6.26
C LYS A 72 1.71 -8.53 -7.06
N CYS A 73 1.48 -7.37 -6.44
CA CYS A 73 1.74 -6.08 -7.08
C CYS A 73 3.21 -5.96 -7.51
N GLU A 74 4.15 -6.26 -6.61
CA GLU A 74 5.58 -6.15 -6.91
C GLU A 74 6.00 -7.07 -8.05
N THR A 75 5.46 -8.29 -8.11
CA THR A 75 5.74 -9.25 -9.20
C THR A 75 5.24 -8.70 -10.53
N TRP A 76 4.00 -8.20 -10.57
CA TRP A 76 3.43 -7.65 -11.80
C TRP A 76 4.23 -6.45 -12.31
N TYR A 77 4.50 -5.49 -11.43
CA TYR A 77 5.23 -4.26 -11.78
C TYR A 77 6.73 -4.48 -11.98
N GLY A 78 7.31 -5.52 -11.38
CA GLY A 78 8.73 -5.86 -11.53
C GLY A 78 9.16 -6.01 -12.99
N ASN A 79 8.25 -6.43 -13.86
CA ASN A 79 8.48 -6.56 -15.29
C ASN A 79 8.61 -5.22 -16.04
N PHE A 80 8.11 -4.13 -15.47
CA PHE A 80 8.02 -2.83 -16.15
C PHE A 80 8.95 -1.76 -15.55
N ILE A 81 9.30 -1.88 -14.27
CA ILE A 81 9.90 -0.78 -13.51
C ILE A 81 10.97 -1.24 -12.51
N SER A 82 11.73 -2.28 -12.87
CA SER A 82 12.79 -2.87 -12.04
C SER A 82 13.90 -1.92 -11.61
N HIS A 83 14.10 -0.79 -12.31
CA HIS A 83 15.13 0.22 -12.01
C HIS A 83 14.78 1.15 -10.85
N ARG A 84 13.50 1.25 -10.45
CA ARG A 84 13.05 2.15 -9.39
C ARG A 84 13.34 1.58 -8.01
N LYS A 85 13.60 2.45 -7.04
CA LYS A 85 13.72 2.06 -5.63
C LYS A 85 12.34 1.66 -5.09
N LYS A 86 12.25 0.41 -4.62
CA LYS A 86 10.99 -0.17 -4.14
C LYS A 86 10.79 0.05 -2.65
N SER A 87 9.57 0.41 -2.28
CA SER A 87 9.10 0.53 -0.89
C SER A 87 7.79 -0.22 -0.71
N ARG A 88 7.69 -1.00 0.37
CA ARG A 88 6.46 -1.72 0.74
C ARG A 88 5.85 -1.07 1.97
N LEU A 89 4.62 -0.57 1.87
CA LEU A 89 3.94 0.14 2.95
C LEU A 89 2.64 -0.55 3.33
N PHE A 90 2.40 -0.62 4.63
CA PHE A 90 1.09 -0.92 5.19
C PHE A 90 0.57 0.30 5.95
N ILE A 91 -0.54 0.88 5.50
CA ILE A 91 -1.15 2.04 6.14
C ILE A 91 -2.33 1.56 6.97
N ARG A 92 -2.18 1.62 8.28
CA ARG A 92 -3.22 1.26 9.23
C ARG A 92 -4.07 2.48 9.54
N CYS A 93 -5.32 2.44 9.16
CA CYS A 93 -6.28 3.47 9.53
C CYS A 93 -6.56 3.42 11.04
N VAL A 94 -6.41 4.54 11.76
CA VAL A 94 -6.56 4.62 13.23
C VAL A 94 -7.50 5.76 13.67
N ASN A 95 -8.76 5.70 13.25
CA ASN A 95 -9.78 6.65 13.72
C ASN A 95 -10.16 6.31 15.17
N SER A 96 -9.71 7.16 16.11
CA SER A 96 -10.08 7.39 17.54
C SER A 96 -10.57 6.25 18.46
N LYS A 97 -11.19 5.19 17.94
CA LYS A 97 -11.52 3.93 18.61
C LYS A 97 -10.25 3.07 18.79
N ARG A 98 -10.19 2.31 19.89
CA ARG A 98 -9.13 1.32 20.15
C ARG A 98 -9.11 0.28 19.02
N ARG A 99 -8.14 0.38 18.11
CA ARG A 99 -7.85 -0.61 17.06
C ARG A 99 -6.63 -1.41 17.48
N ARG A 100 -6.79 -2.73 17.66
CA ARG A 100 -5.73 -3.63 18.08
C ARG A 100 -4.91 -4.05 16.86
N LEU A 101 -3.59 -3.92 16.97
CA LEU A 101 -2.65 -4.62 16.10
C LEU A 101 -2.12 -5.81 16.88
N ASP A 102 -2.28 -6.99 16.32
CA ASP A 102 -1.71 -8.21 16.88
C ASP A 102 -0.17 -8.14 16.87
N PRO A 103 0.52 -8.45 17.98
CA PRO A 103 1.99 -8.47 18.02
C PRO A 103 2.62 -9.38 16.95
N TYR A 104 1.99 -10.53 16.64
CA TYR A 104 2.47 -11.43 15.60
C TYR A 104 2.29 -10.84 14.20
N ALA A 105 1.20 -10.12 13.96
CA ALA A 105 1.00 -9.37 12.71
C ALA A 105 2.12 -8.36 12.51
N ARG A 106 2.48 -7.61 13.56
CA ARG A 106 3.59 -6.64 13.52
C ARG A 106 4.93 -7.31 13.16
N ILE A 107 5.22 -8.46 13.76
CA ILE A 107 6.47 -9.21 13.48
C ILE A 107 6.49 -9.70 12.03
N LYS A 108 5.38 -10.25 11.52
CA LYS A 108 5.26 -10.70 10.13
C LYS A 108 5.52 -9.58 9.13
N LEU A 109 4.84 -8.45 9.29
CA LEU A 109 5.02 -7.28 8.41
C LEU A 109 6.47 -6.78 8.44
N LYS A 110 7.09 -6.71 9.63
CA LYS A 110 8.50 -6.35 9.78
C LYS A 110 9.44 -7.32 9.04
N ASN A 111 9.23 -8.62 9.20
CA ASN A 111 10.04 -9.65 8.54
C ASN A 111 9.91 -9.62 7.02
N ALA A 112 8.71 -9.28 6.51
CA ALA A 112 8.45 -9.06 5.09
C ALA A 112 8.95 -7.69 4.57
N ARG A 113 9.66 -6.91 5.40
CA ARG A 113 10.18 -5.57 5.11
C ARG A 113 9.09 -4.56 4.72
N ILE A 114 7.89 -4.73 5.26
CA ILE A 114 6.77 -3.81 5.07
C ILE A 114 6.81 -2.77 6.20
N ARG A 115 6.98 -1.49 5.82
CA ARG A 115 6.93 -0.38 6.78
C ARG A 115 5.47 -0.07 7.11
N MET A 116 5.15 0.04 8.39
CA MET A 116 3.79 0.31 8.84
C MET A 116 3.64 1.78 9.27
N TYR A 117 2.58 2.43 8.81
CA TYR A 117 2.21 3.79 9.18
C TYR A 117 0.79 3.83 9.72
N ASP A 118 0.61 4.44 10.89
CA ASP A 118 -0.70 4.69 11.46
C ASP A 118 -1.24 6.02 10.91
N CYS A 119 -2.28 5.98 10.08
CA CYS A 119 -2.89 7.17 9.49
C CYS A 119 -4.24 7.50 10.12
N LYS A 120 -4.46 8.79 10.40
CA LYS A 120 -5.71 9.32 10.96
C LYS A 120 -6.53 10.17 9.98
N ARG A 121 -5.86 10.75 8.99
CA ARG A 121 -6.47 11.70 8.05
C ARG A 121 -5.68 11.81 6.76
N LEU A 122 -4.37 12.06 6.86
CA LEU A 122 -3.53 12.36 5.70
C LEU A 122 -2.14 11.74 5.89
N LEU A 123 -1.58 11.23 4.80
CA LEU A 123 -0.19 10.78 4.71
C LEU A 123 0.45 11.34 3.42
N ASP A 124 1.53 12.10 3.61
CA ASP A 124 2.38 12.62 2.54
C ASP A 124 3.55 11.64 2.32
N LEU A 125 3.69 11.13 1.10
CA LEU A 125 4.71 10.16 0.74
C LEU A 125 6.08 10.78 0.40
N GLU A 126 6.18 12.09 0.18
CA GLU A 126 7.43 12.80 -0.18
C GLU A 126 8.56 12.61 0.83
N ASN A 127 8.20 12.44 2.10
CA ASN A 127 9.13 12.44 3.21
C ASN A 127 9.40 11.04 3.82
N LEU A 128 9.06 9.95 3.10
CA LEU A 128 9.21 8.56 3.56
C LEU A 128 10.42 7.81 2.94
#